data_AF-A0A7W7Y4Y6-F1
#
_entry.id   AF-A0A7W7Y4Y6-F1
#
_cell.length_a   1.000
_cell.length_b   1.000
_cell.length_c   1.000
_cell.angle_alpha   90.00
_cell.angle_beta   90.00
_cell.angle_gamma   90.00
#
_symmetry.space_group_name_H-M   'P 1'
#
loop_
_entity.id
_entity.type
_entity.pdbx_description
1 polymer ?
#
loop_
_entity_poly.entity_id
_entity_poly.type
_entity_poly.pdbx_seq_one_letter_code
_entity_poly.pdbx_strand_id
1 'polypeptide(L)'
;MRRVSVSRFLVLALAGMVVTLAGCGGKNLYMEQGTLEFESTTQQMEGDWTITSYLAGEEDKFKSTFGKASLSMDFLTRKAEWTFAARDAVVADKLITWRQKYPGIDVTEYKIVITGTWKVNDDGVSMVFNDDEEHELVIRGSGENFEGFYGWEVMKFETGKSAGDAVGARQGGLMGLAAGALAKQVTETSDFFVSMKGNYTFEFSDGNRTWLLCRKGAAYRVNTTDCNERLILKK
;
A
#
# COMPACT_ATOMS: atom_id res chain seq x y z
N MET A 1 -40.63 -55.54 -52.59
CA MET A 1 -39.28 -54.92 -52.58
C MET A 1 -39.25 -53.84 -51.50
N ARG A 2 -38.23 -53.85 -50.62
CA ARG A 2 -37.54 -52.74 -49.90
C ARG A 2 -38.40 -51.54 -49.41
N ARG A 3 -38.31 -51.00 -48.20
CA ARG A 3 -37.33 -51.08 -47.08
C ARG A 3 -38.01 -50.48 -45.83
N VAL A 4 -37.58 -50.98 -44.67
CA VAL A 4 -37.79 -50.45 -43.32
C VAL A 4 -37.14 -49.07 -43.17
N SER A 5 -37.76 -48.15 -42.43
CA SER A 5 -37.01 -47.25 -41.54
C SER A 5 -37.89 -46.73 -40.40
N VAL A 6 -37.58 -47.20 -39.20
CA VAL A 6 -37.99 -46.67 -37.91
C VAL A 6 -36.98 -45.56 -37.55
N SER A 7 -37.45 -44.38 -37.17
CA SER A 7 -36.65 -43.37 -36.44
C SER A 7 -37.62 -42.58 -35.56
N ARG A 8 -37.77 -43.00 -34.31
CA ARG A 8 -37.00 -42.55 -33.13
C ARG A 8 -37.39 -41.13 -32.71
N PHE A 9 -38.20 -41.11 -31.67
CA PHE A 9 -38.43 -40.04 -30.71
C PHE A 9 -37.17 -39.20 -30.44
N LEU A 10 -37.32 -37.88 -30.48
CA LEU A 10 -36.62 -37.01 -29.56
C LEU A 10 -37.53 -35.83 -29.21
N VAL A 11 -38.08 -35.90 -28.00
CA VAL A 11 -38.76 -34.79 -27.33
C VAL A 11 -37.65 -33.88 -26.81
N LEU A 12 -37.57 -32.63 -27.31
CA LEU A 12 -36.84 -31.58 -26.61
C LEU A 12 -37.85 -30.56 -26.09
N ALA A 13 -38.13 -30.66 -24.79
CA ALA A 13 -38.79 -29.62 -24.03
C ALA A 13 -37.84 -28.41 -23.92
N LEU A 14 -38.15 -27.33 -24.63
CA LEU A 14 -37.60 -26.01 -24.31
C LEU A 14 -38.27 -25.52 -23.03
N ALA A 15 -37.71 -25.89 -21.89
CA ALA A 15 -37.93 -25.14 -20.65
C ALA A 15 -37.11 -23.85 -20.78
N GLY A 16 -37.75 -22.79 -21.28
CA GLY A 16 -37.22 -21.43 -21.23
C GLY A 16 -37.03 -21.04 -19.76
N MET A 17 -35.80 -21.16 -19.28
CA MET A 17 -35.38 -20.66 -17.98
C MET A 17 -35.51 -19.13 -18.03
N VAL A 18 -36.60 -18.61 -17.46
CA VAL A 18 -36.75 -17.20 -17.13
C VAL A 18 -35.66 -16.89 -16.12
N VAL A 19 -34.53 -16.35 -16.60
CA VAL A 19 -33.53 -15.73 -15.73
C VAL A 19 -34.22 -14.52 -15.12
N THR A 20 -34.67 -14.67 -13.88
CA THR A 20 -35.05 -13.55 -13.03
C THR A 20 -33.80 -12.71 -12.84
N LEU A 21 -33.71 -11.61 -13.60
CA LEU A 21 -32.84 -10.46 -13.31
C LEU A 21 -33.31 -9.85 -11.98
N ALA A 22 -32.95 -10.49 -10.88
CA ALA A 22 -32.88 -9.82 -9.60
C ALA A 22 -31.89 -8.67 -9.76
N GLY A 23 -32.31 -7.45 -9.43
CA GLY A 23 -31.54 -6.24 -9.67
C GLY A 23 -30.09 -6.37 -9.21
N CYS A 24 -29.18 -6.48 -10.18
CA CYS A 24 -27.74 -6.48 -9.96
C CYS A 24 -27.30 -5.06 -9.59
N GLY A 25 -27.45 -4.68 -8.31
CA GLY A 25 -26.47 -3.77 -7.72
C GLY A 25 -25.13 -4.50 -7.77
N GLY A 26 -24.31 -4.22 -8.78
CA GLY A 26 -23.09 -4.96 -9.09
C GLY A 26 -22.17 -4.98 -7.87
N LYS A 27 -22.15 -6.11 -7.15
CA LYS A 27 -21.06 -6.40 -6.22
C LYS A 27 -19.82 -6.61 -7.08
N ASN A 28 -18.85 -5.73 -6.91
CA ASN A 28 -17.67 -5.70 -7.77
C ASN A 28 -16.74 -6.87 -7.42
N LEU A 29 -16.50 -7.77 -8.38
CA LEU A 29 -15.95 -9.11 -8.16
C LEU A 29 -14.42 -9.18 -8.05
N TYR A 30 -13.70 -8.08 -8.32
CA TYR A 30 -12.23 -8.13 -8.43
C TYR A 30 -11.48 -8.26 -7.10
N MET A 31 -12.17 -8.28 -5.96
CA MET A 31 -11.56 -8.39 -4.62
C MET A 31 -12.12 -9.55 -3.79
N GLU A 32 -12.92 -10.43 -4.40
CA GLU A 32 -13.40 -11.67 -3.79
C GLU A 32 -12.41 -12.80 -4.08
N GLN A 33 -11.83 -13.42 -3.04
CA GLN A 33 -10.85 -14.50 -3.26
C GLN A 33 -11.45 -15.65 -4.07
N GLY A 34 -10.68 -16.16 -5.03
CA GLY A 34 -11.10 -17.25 -5.91
C GLY A 34 -11.88 -16.81 -7.15
N THR A 35 -12.02 -15.50 -7.40
CA THR A 35 -12.50 -14.98 -8.69
C THR A 35 -11.33 -14.70 -9.65
N LEU A 36 -11.60 -14.72 -10.95
CA LEU A 36 -10.60 -14.38 -11.98
C LEU A 36 -10.16 -12.92 -11.85
N GLU A 37 -11.08 -12.06 -11.45
CA GLU A 37 -10.85 -10.64 -11.27
C GLU A 37 -9.90 -10.38 -10.08
N PHE A 38 -9.97 -11.21 -9.02
CA PHE A 38 -9.01 -11.19 -7.91
C PHE A 38 -7.59 -11.55 -8.33
N GLU A 39 -7.42 -12.64 -9.07
CA GLU A 39 -6.11 -13.10 -9.55
C GLU A 39 -5.48 -12.10 -10.54
N SER A 40 -6.32 -11.51 -11.41
CA SER A 40 -5.87 -10.58 -12.45
C SER A 40 -5.61 -9.15 -11.95
N THR A 41 -6.18 -8.75 -10.79
CA THR A 41 -6.11 -7.37 -10.30
C THR A 41 -5.54 -7.27 -8.89
N THR A 42 -6.20 -7.87 -7.90
CA THR A 42 -5.86 -7.68 -6.48
C THR A 42 -4.55 -8.34 -6.10
N GLN A 43 -4.34 -9.59 -6.53
CA GLN A 43 -3.10 -10.31 -6.28
C GLN A 43 -1.89 -9.62 -6.94
N GLN A 44 -2.11 -8.86 -8.02
CA GLN A 44 -1.03 -8.16 -8.71
C GLN A 44 -0.40 -7.05 -7.88
N MET A 45 -1.10 -6.54 -6.84
CA MET A 45 -0.60 -5.51 -5.92
C MET A 45 0.51 -6.02 -5.01
N GLU A 46 0.53 -7.31 -4.70
CA GLU A 46 1.53 -7.91 -3.83
C GLU A 46 2.92 -7.97 -4.47
N GLY A 47 3.94 -7.96 -3.62
CA GLY A 47 5.35 -8.09 -3.99
C GLY A 47 6.12 -6.78 -3.91
N ASP A 48 7.31 -6.81 -4.51
CA ASP A 48 8.27 -5.70 -4.48
C ASP A 48 8.06 -4.73 -5.63
N TRP A 49 8.24 -3.45 -5.32
CA TRP A 49 8.02 -2.33 -6.22
C TRP A 49 9.12 -1.27 -6.06
N THR A 50 9.49 -0.64 -7.18
CA THR A 50 10.30 0.56 -7.20
C THR A 50 9.42 1.79 -7.10
N ILE A 51 9.67 2.66 -6.13
CA ILE A 51 8.95 3.93 -5.97
C ILE A 51 9.49 4.91 -7.01
N THR A 52 8.62 5.28 -7.95
CA THR A 52 8.94 6.29 -8.96
C THR A 52 8.63 7.69 -8.45
N SER A 53 7.51 7.86 -7.76
CA SER A 53 7.07 9.16 -7.26
C SER A 53 6.01 9.00 -6.17
N TYR A 54 6.00 9.91 -5.19
CA TYR A 54 4.85 10.12 -4.32
C TYR A 54 4.48 11.60 -4.32
N LEU A 55 3.46 11.95 -5.08
CA LEU A 55 3.00 13.33 -5.25
C LEU A 55 1.95 13.68 -4.21
N ALA A 56 2.19 14.73 -3.44
CA ALA A 56 1.17 15.39 -2.62
C ALA A 56 1.08 16.86 -3.08
N GLY A 57 0.00 17.18 -3.80
CA GLY A 57 -0.05 18.40 -4.62
C GLY A 57 0.95 18.33 -5.78
N GLU A 58 1.81 19.33 -5.91
CA GLU A 58 2.85 19.39 -6.96
C GLU A 58 4.22 18.86 -6.50
N GLU A 59 4.36 18.54 -5.21
CA GLU A 59 5.64 18.13 -4.63
C GLU A 59 5.75 16.60 -4.57
N ASP A 60 6.86 16.08 -5.09
CA ASP A 60 7.23 14.68 -4.89
C ASP A 60 7.95 14.52 -3.54
N LYS A 61 7.23 13.97 -2.57
CA LYS A 61 7.69 13.83 -1.20
C LYS A 61 8.65 12.66 -1.00
N PHE A 62 8.63 11.65 -1.88
CA PHE A 62 9.50 10.47 -1.76
C PHE A 62 10.71 10.49 -2.68
N LYS A 63 10.77 11.44 -3.64
CA LYS A 63 11.85 11.58 -4.63
C LYS A 63 13.25 11.37 -4.05
N SER A 64 13.53 11.95 -2.88
CA SER A 64 14.84 11.92 -2.24
C SER A 64 14.94 10.96 -1.06
N THR A 65 13.89 10.21 -0.69
CA THR A 65 13.87 9.46 0.58
C THR A 65 13.70 7.97 0.37
N PHE A 66 12.56 7.54 -0.17
CA PHE A 66 12.26 6.13 -0.38
C PHE A 66 12.50 5.71 -1.83
N GLY A 67 13.07 4.52 -2.01
CA GLY A 67 13.39 3.96 -3.33
C GLY A 67 12.57 2.74 -3.68
N LYS A 68 12.17 1.96 -2.67
CA LYS A 68 11.44 0.71 -2.85
C LYS A 68 10.27 0.64 -1.89
N ALA A 69 9.20 0.01 -2.33
CA ALA A 69 8.09 -0.39 -1.48
C ALA A 69 7.78 -1.87 -1.70
N SER A 70 7.19 -2.53 -0.72
CA SER A 70 6.55 -3.83 -0.94
C SER A 70 5.21 -3.88 -0.22
N LEU A 71 4.31 -4.71 -0.73
CA LEU A 71 3.01 -5.00 -0.13
C LEU A 71 2.84 -6.51 0.01
N SER A 72 2.46 -6.96 1.20
CA SER A 72 1.94 -8.29 1.46
C SER A 72 0.54 -8.19 2.07
N MET A 73 -0.38 -9.03 1.61
CA MET A 73 -1.77 -9.03 2.05
C MET A 73 -2.18 -10.43 2.51
N ASP A 74 -2.53 -10.55 3.78
CA ASP A 74 -3.27 -11.70 4.27
C ASP A 74 -4.76 -11.46 4.05
N PHE A 75 -5.32 -12.15 3.07
CA PHE A 75 -6.72 -12.04 2.69
C PHE A 75 -7.69 -12.76 3.64
N LEU A 76 -7.21 -13.72 4.44
CA LEU A 76 -8.01 -14.41 5.45
C LEU A 76 -8.18 -13.53 6.68
N THR A 77 -7.08 -13.00 7.21
CA THR A 77 -7.10 -12.15 8.41
C THR A 77 -7.32 -10.67 8.09
N ARG A 78 -7.32 -10.30 6.81
CA ARG A 78 -7.42 -8.91 6.32
C ARG A 78 -6.31 -8.02 6.84
N LYS A 79 -5.13 -8.59 7.09
CA LYS A 79 -3.92 -7.85 7.42
C LYS A 79 -3.17 -7.47 6.15
N ALA A 80 -2.58 -6.28 6.15
CA ALA A 80 -1.66 -5.83 5.13
C ALA A 80 -0.37 -5.37 5.81
N GLU A 81 0.76 -5.67 5.17
CA GLU A 81 2.07 -5.19 5.53
C GLU A 81 2.65 -4.40 4.36
N TRP A 82 2.91 -3.13 4.60
CA TRP A 82 3.62 -2.26 3.68
C TRP A 82 5.04 -2.04 4.18
N THR A 83 6.02 -2.24 3.32
CA THR A 83 7.41 -1.90 3.63
C THR A 83 7.86 -0.76 2.74
N PHE A 84 8.52 0.26 3.31
CA PHE A 84 9.14 1.35 2.57
C PHE A 84 10.63 1.41 2.90
N ALA A 85 11.49 1.13 1.91
CA ALA A 85 12.94 1.14 2.09
C ALA A 85 13.54 2.48 1.65
N ALA A 86 14.39 3.05 2.50
CA ALA A 86 15.17 4.23 2.18
C ALA A 86 16.10 3.96 0.98
N ARG A 87 16.40 4.99 0.20
CA ARG A 87 17.38 4.89 -0.90
C ARG A 87 18.78 4.68 -0.31
N ASP A 88 19.57 3.82 -0.94
CA ASP A 88 20.96 3.57 -0.55
C ASP A 88 21.78 4.86 -0.42
N ALA A 89 21.57 5.82 -1.33
CA ALA A 89 22.24 7.12 -1.29
C ALA A 89 21.90 7.95 -0.04
N VAL A 90 20.67 7.85 0.46
CA VAL A 90 20.22 8.55 1.68
C VAL A 90 20.84 7.91 2.91
N VAL A 91 20.85 6.58 2.96
CA VAL A 91 21.50 5.84 4.04
C VAL A 91 22.99 6.14 4.05
N ALA A 92 23.65 6.13 2.90
CA ALA A 92 25.07 6.45 2.77
C ALA A 92 25.40 7.88 3.23
N ASP A 93 24.58 8.87 2.85
CA ASP A 93 24.74 10.26 3.29
C ASP A 93 24.59 10.39 4.81
N LYS A 94 23.52 9.83 5.38
CA LYS A 94 23.27 9.85 6.83
C LYS A 94 24.35 9.10 7.62
N LEU A 95 24.92 8.04 7.05
CA LEU A 95 25.97 7.24 7.68
C LEU A 95 27.23 8.06 7.96
N ILE A 96 27.53 9.08 7.15
CA ILE A 96 28.63 10.02 7.41
C ILE A 96 28.42 10.73 8.75
N THR A 97 27.22 11.26 8.99
CA THR A 97 26.86 11.92 10.25
C THR A 97 26.77 10.91 11.40
N TRP A 98 26.14 9.75 11.19
CA TRP A 98 26.01 8.75 12.26
C TRP A 98 27.37 8.24 12.74
N ARG A 99 28.34 8.06 11.85
CA ARG A 99 29.71 7.64 12.21
C ARG A 99 30.47 8.66 13.04
N GLN A 100 30.09 9.93 13.04
CA GLN A 100 30.68 10.93 13.95
C GLN A 100 30.31 10.66 15.41
N LYS A 101 29.09 10.15 15.65
CA LYS A 101 28.57 9.85 16.99
C LYS A 101 28.77 8.39 17.39
N TYR A 102 28.70 7.47 16.44
CA TYR A 102 28.86 6.03 16.61
C TYR A 102 29.96 5.52 15.68
N PRO A 103 31.24 5.66 16.04
CA PRO A 103 32.34 5.22 15.19
C PRO A 103 32.24 3.73 14.87
N GLY A 104 32.57 3.37 13.63
CA GLY A 104 32.65 1.98 13.17
C GLY A 104 31.32 1.31 12.83
N ILE A 105 30.19 2.02 12.90
CA ILE A 105 28.91 1.44 12.46
C ILE A 105 28.83 1.33 10.93
N ASP A 106 28.06 0.34 10.48
CA ASP A 106 27.61 0.17 9.12
C ASP A 106 26.11 -0.14 9.10
N VAL A 107 25.41 0.34 8.08
CA VAL A 107 23.95 0.19 7.95
C VAL A 107 23.66 -0.35 6.55
N THR A 108 23.08 -1.53 6.49
CA THR A 108 22.78 -2.24 5.23
C THR A 108 21.29 -2.19 4.88
N GLU A 109 20.43 -1.96 5.87
CA GLU A 109 18.99 -1.82 5.66
C GLU A 109 18.45 -0.72 6.57
N TYR A 110 17.62 0.16 6.02
CA TYR A 110 16.87 1.15 6.76
C TYR A 110 15.48 1.26 6.11
N LYS A 111 14.46 0.72 6.77
CA LYS A 111 13.11 0.64 6.24
C LYS A 111 12.06 0.79 7.32
N ILE A 112 10.87 1.21 6.91
CA ILE A 112 9.70 1.29 7.76
C ILE A 112 8.76 0.19 7.33
N VAL A 113 8.25 -0.54 8.30
CA VAL A 113 7.18 -1.53 8.11
C VAL A 113 5.92 -0.96 8.74
N ILE A 114 4.83 -0.97 7.97
CA ILE A 114 3.51 -0.54 8.40
C ILE A 114 2.60 -1.75 8.30
N THR A 115 2.05 -2.18 9.43
CA THR A 115 1.08 -3.26 9.47
C THR A 115 -0.28 -2.70 9.86
N GLY A 116 -1.34 -3.14 9.20
CA GLY A 116 -2.69 -2.66 9.48
C GLY A 116 -3.75 -3.58 8.91
N THR A 117 -5.01 -3.29 9.21
CA THR A 117 -6.12 -4.02 8.61
C THR A 117 -6.65 -3.30 7.38
N TRP A 118 -7.12 -4.07 6.40
CA TRP A 118 -7.68 -3.53 5.17
C TRP A 118 -9.04 -4.12 4.85
N LYS A 119 -9.86 -3.37 4.12
CA LYS A 119 -11.13 -3.85 3.59
C LYS A 119 -11.44 -3.21 2.25
N VAL A 120 -12.25 -3.89 1.47
CA VAL A 120 -12.88 -3.31 0.28
C VAL A 120 -14.03 -2.44 0.73
N ASN A 121 -14.19 -1.28 0.12
CA ASN A 121 -15.35 -0.44 0.34
C ASN A 121 -16.61 -0.99 -0.33
N ASP A 122 -17.75 -0.43 0.06
CA ASP A 122 -19.06 -0.77 -0.52
C ASP A 122 -19.17 -0.40 -2.01
N ASP A 123 -18.36 0.53 -2.50
CA ASP A 123 -18.26 0.83 -3.95
C ASP A 123 -17.62 -0.30 -4.75
N GLY A 124 -17.01 -1.26 -4.05
CA GLY A 124 -16.28 -2.36 -4.61
C GLY A 124 -15.12 -1.94 -5.48
N VAL A 125 -14.71 -0.66 -5.59
CA VAL A 125 -13.60 -0.14 -6.42
C VAL A 125 -12.42 0.42 -5.60
N SER A 126 -12.65 0.65 -4.30
CA SER A 126 -11.67 1.29 -3.42
C SER A 126 -11.37 0.41 -2.21
N MET A 127 -10.17 0.54 -1.66
CA MET A 127 -9.73 -0.11 -0.43
C MET A 127 -9.61 0.91 0.71
N VAL A 128 -9.95 0.49 1.92
CA VAL A 128 -9.65 1.23 3.15
C VAL A 128 -8.58 0.48 3.90
N PHE A 129 -7.53 1.18 4.27
CA PHE A 129 -6.62 0.78 5.34
C PHE A 129 -7.06 1.52 6.60
N ASN A 130 -7.40 0.74 7.62
CA ASN A 130 -8.03 1.23 8.83
C ASN A 130 -7.04 1.98 9.72
N ASP A 131 -7.58 2.55 10.80
CA ASP A 131 -6.86 3.46 11.69
C ASP A 131 -5.93 2.75 12.69
N ASP A 132 -5.90 1.41 12.67
CA ASP A 132 -5.14 0.55 13.59
C ASP A 132 -3.74 0.20 13.06
N GLU A 133 -3.06 1.16 12.42
CA GLU A 133 -1.73 0.93 11.86
C GLU A 133 -0.65 0.87 12.94
N GLU A 134 0.10 -0.22 12.96
CA GLU A 134 1.37 -0.33 13.69
C GLU A 134 2.52 0.03 12.73
N HIS A 135 3.52 0.70 13.29
CA HIS A 135 4.68 1.17 12.55
C HIS A 135 5.92 0.65 13.25
N GLU A 136 6.84 0.07 12.49
CA GLU A 136 8.11 -0.45 12.98
C GLU A 136 9.26 0.11 12.14
N LEU A 137 10.30 0.58 12.82
CA LEU A 137 11.57 0.93 12.19
C LEU A 137 12.49 -0.29 12.19
N VAL A 138 12.81 -0.79 11.00
CA VAL A 138 13.75 -1.90 10.82
C VAL A 138 15.08 -1.35 10.30
N ILE A 139 16.13 -1.54 11.09
CA ILE A 139 17.50 -1.21 10.71
C ILE A 139 18.35 -2.47 10.85
N ARG A 140 19.09 -2.80 9.80
CA ARG A 140 20.11 -3.86 9.84
C ARG A 140 21.48 -3.29 9.53
N GLY A 141 22.49 -3.90 10.13
CA GLY A 141 23.85 -3.42 10.01
C GLY A 141 24.79 -4.12 10.97
N SER A 142 25.94 -3.50 11.22
CA SER A 142 26.99 -4.05 12.06
C SER A 142 27.85 -2.94 12.69
N GLY A 143 28.75 -3.33 13.59
CA GLY A 143 29.68 -2.43 14.27
C GLY A 143 29.58 -2.53 15.79
N GLU A 144 30.69 -2.23 16.47
CA GLU A 144 30.80 -2.36 17.93
C GLU A 144 29.76 -1.51 18.69
N ASN A 145 29.37 -0.37 18.12
CA ASN A 145 28.38 0.54 18.69
C ASN A 145 26.98 0.43 18.04
N PHE A 146 26.72 -0.63 17.26
CA PHE A 146 25.48 -0.74 16.48
C PHE A 146 24.22 -0.81 17.34
N GLU A 147 24.24 -1.55 18.46
CA GLU A 147 23.07 -1.64 19.36
C GLU A 147 22.69 -0.28 19.95
N GLY A 148 23.67 0.53 20.33
CA GLY A 148 23.45 1.89 20.84
C GLY A 148 22.89 2.83 19.77
N PHE A 149 23.42 2.74 18.54
CA PHE A 149 22.87 3.44 17.37
C PHE A 149 21.42 3.02 17.10
N TYR A 150 21.15 1.72 17.02
CA TYR A 150 19.83 1.15 16.80
C TYR A 150 18.82 1.63 17.85
N GLY A 151 19.15 1.48 19.13
CA GLY A 151 18.28 1.92 20.22
C GLY A 151 17.99 3.43 20.18
N TRP A 152 18.97 4.25 19.78
CA TRP A 152 18.77 5.68 19.58
C TRP A 152 17.83 6.00 18.41
N GLU A 153 18.01 5.35 17.26
CA GLU A 153 17.12 5.57 16.11
C GLU A 153 15.68 5.10 16.38
N VAL A 154 15.51 3.94 17.01
CA VAL A 154 14.18 3.44 17.42
C VAL A 154 13.51 4.40 18.40
N MET A 155 14.24 4.88 19.42
CA MET A 155 13.70 5.87 20.37
C MET A 155 13.22 7.14 19.66
N LYS A 156 14.01 7.67 18.72
CA LYS A 156 13.61 8.84 17.92
C LYS A 156 12.38 8.55 17.09
N PHE A 157 12.30 7.36 16.49
CA PHE A 157 11.16 6.94 15.69
C PHE A 157 9.88 6.87 16.52
N GLU A 158 9.89 6.16 17.66
CA GLU A 158 8.73 6.04 18.55
C GLU A 158 8.27 7.38 19.13
N THR A 159 9.24 8.27 19.45
CA THR A 159 8.93 9.63 19.89
C THR A 159 8.26 10.44 18.79
N GLY A 160 8.75 10.32 17.56
CA GLY A 160 8.17 10.99 16.39
C GLY A 160 6.79 10.45 16.01
N LYS A 161 6.57 9.13 16.13
CA LYS A 161 5.25 8.51 15.96
C LYS A 161 4.22 9.09 16.93
N SER A 162 4.56 9.16 18.22
CA SER A 162 3.68 9.73 19.25
C SER A 162 3.33 11.20 18.99
N ALA A 163 4.29 11.98 18.49
CA ALA A 163 4.06 13.38 18.08
C ALA A 163 3.23 13.48 16.79
N GLY A 164 3.45 12.56 15.85
CA GLY A 164 2.71 12.40 14.60
C GLY A 164 1.25 12.04 14.85
N ASP A 165 0.94 11.11 15.74
CA ASP A 165 -0.43 10.71 16.07
C ASP A 165 -1.27 11.88 16.61
N ALA A 166 -0.65 12.77 17.39
CA ALA A 166 -1.30 13.97 17.92
C ALA A 166 -1.67 15.01 16.84
N VAL A 167 -0.95 15.03 15.71
CA VAL A 167 -1.16 15.97 14.60
C VAL A 167 -1.92 15.32 13.44
N GLY A 168 -1.62 14.06 13.14
CA GLY A 168 -2.17 13.19 12.10
C GLY A 168 -3.65 12.86 12.26
N ALA A 169 -4.21 13.01 13.48
CA ALA A 169 -5.65 13.01 13.69
C ALA A 169 -6.39 14.10 12.86
N ARG A 170 -5.69 15.12 12.33
CA ARG A 170 -6.26 16.20 11.51
C ARG A 170 -5.92 16.12 10.02
N GLN A 171 -4.89 15.37 9.63
CA GLN A 171 -4.42 15.23 8.25
C GLN A 171 -4.15 13.75 7.97
N GLY A 172 -5.16 12.93 7.72
CA GLY A 172 -4.86 11.63 7.08
C GLY A 172 -4.15 11.94 5.74
N GLY A 173 -3.08 11.27 5.28
CA GLY A 173 -2.77 9.85 5.44
C GLY A 173 -1.35 9.45 5.05
N LEU A 174 -0.90 9.39 3.78
CA LEU A 174 0.50 8.95 3.52
C LEU A 174 1.54 9.86 4.19
N MET A 175 1.17 11.12 4.37
CA MET A 175 1.89 12.13 5.14
C MET A 175 1.33 12.37 6.55
N GLY A 176 0.35 11.59 7.01
CA GLY A 176 -0.31 11.75 8.30
C GLY A 176 0.63 11.66 9.50
N LEU A 177 1.79 11.01 9.31
CA LEU A 177 2.88 11.01 10.28
C LEU A 177 4.08 11.89 9.87
N ALA A 178 4.20 12.27 8.59
CA ALA A 178 5.20 13.24 8.11
C ALA A 178 4.83 14.70 8.45
N ALA A 179 3.58 14.95 8.87
CA ALA A 179 3.09 16.27 9.23
C ALA A 179 3.51 16.64 10.67
N GLY A 180 4.70 17.21 10.81
CA GLY A 180 5.01 17.96 12.01
C GLY A 180 6.35 18.66 11.93
N ALA A 181 6.34 19.97 11.74
CA ALA A 181 7.44 20.84 12.15
C ALA A 181 7.87 20.53 13.62
N LEU A 182 6.95 20.02 14.45
CA LEU A 182 7.19 19.49 15.79
C LEU A 182 8.01 18.19 15.79
N ALA A 183 7.65 17.16 15.00
CA ALA A 183 8.46 15.94 14.87
C ALA A 183 9.86 16.29 14.33
N LYS A 184 9.95 17.17 13.33
CA LYS A 184 11.23 17.69 12.82
C LYS A 184 12.06 18.42 13.89
N GLN A 185 11.42 19.24 14.73
CA GLN A 185 12.08 19.98 15.83
C GLN A 185 12.58 19.06 16.94
N VAL A 186 11.91 17.94 17.19
CA VAL A 186 12.23 17.03 18.31
C VAL A 186 13.18 15.91 17.88
N THR A 187 13.02 15.35 16.67
CA THR A 187 13.70 14.11 16.28
C THR A 187 14.63 14.25 15.08
N GLU A 188 14.56 15.37 14.34
CA GLU A 188 15.29 15.59 13.08
C GLU A 188 15.03 14.52 11.99
N THR A 189 14.00 13.68 12.13
CA THR A 189 13.72 12.51 11.27
C THR A 189 12.40 12.62 10.50
N SER A 190 11.94 13.84 10.17
CA SER A 190 10.67 14.08 9.46
C SER A 190 10.48 13.28 8.17
N ASP A 191 11.59 12.81 7.60
CA ASP A 191 11.61 12.18 6.28
C ASP A 191 11.10 10.73 6.31
N PHE A 192 11.06 10.10 7.48
CA PHE A 192 10.82 8.65 7.63
C PHE A 192 9.52 8.31 8.37
N PHE A 193 8.48 9.12 8.20
CA PHE A 193 7.18 8.84 8.80
C PHE A 193 6.11 8.75 7.73
N VAL A 194 5.79 7.51 7.35
CA VAL A 194 4.77 7.18 6.37
C VAL A 194 3.65 6.43 7.05
N SER A 195 2.42 6.69 6.63
CA SER A 195 1.22 5.94 7.05
C SER A 195 0.51 5.43 5.78
N MET A 196 -0.29 4.38 5.88
CA MET A 196 -1.13 3.93 4.76
C MET A 196 -2.61 4.15 5.04
N LYS A 197 -2.94 4.91 6.09
CA LYS A 197 -4.29 5.12 6.56
C LYS A 197 -5.14 5.89 5.55
N GLY A 198 -6.30 5.33 5.26
CA GLY A 198 -7.36 6.00 4.52
C GLY A 198 -7.87 5.19 3.35
N ASN A 199 -8.52 5.90 2.42
CA ASN A 199 -9.25 5.31 1.32
C ASN A 199 -8.48 5.49 0.01
N TYR A 200 -8.26 4.39 -0.70
CA TYR A 200 -7.42 4.35 -1.89
C TYR A 200 -8.15 3.67 -3.04
N THR A 201 -7.98 4.26 -4.22
CA THR A 201 -8.17 3.58 -5.50
C THR A 201 -6.84 3.28 -6.12
N PHE A 202 -6.82 2.30 -7.01
CA PHE A 202 -5.61 1.98 -7.73
C PHE A 202 -5.93 1.61 -9.17
N GLU A 203 -4.90 1.73 -10.01
CA GLU A 203 -4.92 1.27 -11.39
C GLU A 203 -3.58 0.65 -11.75
N PHE A 204 -3.63 -0.34 -12.64
CA PHE A 204 -2.45 -0.92 -13.26
C PHE A 204 -2.35 -0.45 -14.71
N SER A 205 -1.12 -0.20 -15.16
CA SER A 205 -0.82 0.13 -16.56
C SER A 205 0.48 -0.56 -17.00
N ASP A 206 0.78 -0.48 -18.31
CA ASP A 206 1.97 -1.09 -18.92
C ASP A 206 2.07 -2.60 -18.65
N GLY A 207 0.98 -3.33 -18.88
CA GLY A 207 0.92 -4.78 -18.65
C GLY A 207 1.18 -5.16 -17.18
N ASN A 208 0.57 -4.43 -16.24
CA ASN A 208 0.70 -4.60 -14.78
C ASN A 208 2.11 -4.29 -14.22
N ARG A 209 2.96 -3.60 -14.98
CA ARG A 209 4.29 -3.17 -14.52
C ARG A 209 4.27 -1.84 -13.81
N THR A 210 3.26 -1.02 -14.01
CA THR A 210 3.08 0.24 -13.29
C THR A 210 1.81 0.16 -12.45
N TRP A 211 1.94 0.45 -11.16
CA TRP A 211 0.84 0.56 -10.22
C TRP A 211 0.74 2.00 -9.75
N LEU A 212 -0.40 2.62 -10.02
CA LEU A 212 -0.76 3.90 -9.44
C LEU A 212 -1.71 3.65 -8.28
N LEU A 213 -1.32 4.11 -7.10
CA LEU A 213 -2.17 4.16 -5.92
C LEU A 213 -2.57 5.62 -5.68
N CYS A 214 -3.87 5.87 -5.69
CA CYS A 214 -4.47 7.19 -5.56
C CYS A 214 -5.28 7.26 -4.26
N ARG A 215 -4.96 8.22 -3.40
CA ARG A 215 -5.71 8.43 -2.18
C ARG A 215 -6.85 9.42 -2.38
N LYS A 216 -8.05 9.02 -1.95
CA LYS A 216 -9.25 9.86 -1.96
C LYS A 216 -9.39 10.57 -0.62
N GLY A 217 -9.83 11.82 -0.65
CA GLY A 217 -10.31 12.50 0.56
C GLY A 217 -11.53 11.79 1.16
N ALA A 218 -12.00 12.24 2.34
CA ALA A 218 -13.15 11.62 3.02
C ALA A 218 -14.49 11.68 2.24
N ALA A 219 -14.54 12.36 1.09
CA ALA A 219 -15.74 12.52 0.27
C ALA A 219 -15.73 11.58 -0.96
N TYR A 220 -16.75 10.73 -1.03
CA TYR A 220 -17.00 9.78 -2.10
C TYR A 220 -17.45 10.47 -3.40
N ARG A 221 -16.60 10.52 -4.43
CA ARG A 221 -16.94 10.50 -5.88
C ARG A 221 -15.65 10.45 -6.73
N VAL A 222 -15.70 9.73 -7.85
CA VAL A 222 -14.56 9.51 -8.76
C VAL A 222 -14.67 10.41 -9.97
N ASN A 223 -13.75 11.37 -10.08
CA ASN A 223 -13.16 11.75 -11.35
C ASN A 223 -11.64 11.71 -11.13
N THR A 224 -10.88 11.12 -12.05
CA THR A 224 -9.44 10.86 -11.89
C THR A 224 -8.60 12.14 -11.71
N THR A 225 -9.19 13.32 -11.87
CA THR A 225 -8.65 14.63 -11.50
C THR A 225 -8.58 14.91 -9.99
N ASP A 226 -9.28 14.15 -9.15
CA ASP A 226 -9.46 14.48 -7.71
C ASP A 226 -8.44 13.79 -6.79
N CYS A 227 -7.33 13.31 -7.35
CA CYS A 227 -6.32 12.61 -6.58
C CYS A 227 -5.37 13.56 -5.84
N ASN A 228 -5.63 13.76 -4.54
CA ASN A 228 -4.84 14.64 -3.68
C ASN A 228 -3.42 14.11 -3.44
N GLU A 229 -3.28 12.78 -3.31
CA GLU A 229 -2.01 12.11 -3.07
C GLU A 229 -1.89 10.89 -4.00
N ARG A 230 -0.76 10.78 -4.72
CA ARG A 230 -0.51 9.75 -5.74
C ARG A 230 0.82 9.06 -5.50
N LEU A 231 0.81 7.75 -5.27
CA LEU A 231 2.00 6.91 -5.20
C LEU A 231 2.12 6.11 -6.51
N ILE A 232 3.27 6.23 -7.18
CA ILE A 232 3.56 5.57 -8.45
C ILE A 232 4.67 4.54 -8.24
N LEU A 233 4.35 3.28 -8.54
CA LEU A 233 5.16 2.11 -8.28
C LEU A 233 5.44 1.37 -9.58
N LYS A 234 6.64 0.80 -9.74
CA LYS A 234 7.05 0.04 -10.93
C LYS A 234 7.74 -1.28 -10.61
N LYS A 235 7.43 -2.32 -11.39
CA LYS A 235 8.15 -3.60 -11.42
C LYS A 235 9.32 -3.56 -12.41
#